data_AF-A0A382UN62-F1
#
_entry.id   AF-A0A382UN62-F1
#
_cell.length_a   1.000
_cell.length_b   1.000
_cell.length_c   1.000
_cell.angle_alpha   90.00
_cell.angle_beta   90.00
_cell.angle_gamma   90.00
#
_symmetry.space_group_name_H-M   'P 1'
#
loop_
_entity.id
_entity.type
_entity.pdbx_description
1 polymer ?
#
loop_
_entity_poly.entity_id
_entity_poly.type
_entity_poly.pdbx_seq_one_letter_code
_entity_poly.pdbx_strand_id
1 'polypeptide(L)' 'MPIYEFYSPDSRKIYSFFARSLSLAEKVPLCPDGKKYRMRKLISGFSITGKKEDPKEALDL' A
#
# COMPACT_ATOMS: atom_id res chain seq x y z
N MET A 1 -5.88 -4.26 15.64
CA MET A 1 -5.98 -3.27 14.55
C MET A 1 -4.80 -3.50 13.62
N PRO A 2 -5.02 -3.69 12.31
CA PRO A 2 -3.96 -4.05 11.37
C PRO A 2 -3.05 -2.86 11.05
N ILE A 3 -1.75 -3.17 10.92
CA ILE A 3 -0.75 -2.27 10.35
C ILE A 3 -0.64 -2.62 8.87
N TYR A 4 -0.71 -1.61 8.00
CA TYR A 4 -0.54 -1.77 6.56
C TYR A 4 0.71 -1.05 6.10
N GLU A 5 1.47 -1.71 5.23
CA GLU A 5 2.71 -1.18 4.70
C GLU A 5 2.54 -0.66 3.29
N PHE A 6 3.20 0.47 3.01
CA PHE A 6 3.18 1.11 1.70
C PHE A 6 4.59 1.53 1.32
N TYR A 7 4.97 1.27 0.08
CA TYR A 7 6.25 1.65 -0.49
C TYR A 7 6.12 2.86 -1.40
N SER A 8 7.00 3.82 -1.23
CA SER A 8 7.19 4.93 -2.16
C SER A 8 8.43 4.67 -3.02
N PRO A 9 8.28 4.44 -4.34
CA PRO A 9 9.42 4.28 -5.24
C PRO A 9 10.23 5.57 -5.40
N ASP A 10 9.60 6.73 -5.15
CA ASP A 10 10.22 8.05 -5.31
C ASP A 10 11.16 8.37 -4.14
N SER A 11 10.70 8.14 -2.90
CA SER A 11 11.51 8.34 -1.69
C SER A 11 12.30 7.10 -1.27
N ARG A 12 12.04 5.94 -1.90
CA ARG A 12 12.63 4.63 -1.59
C ARG A 12 12.45 4.22 -0.12
N LYS A 13 11.29 4.57 0.46
CA LYS A 13 10.95 4.33 1.85
C LYS A 13 9.70 3.46 1.96
N ILE A 14 9.66 2.65 3.01
CA ILE A 14 8.49 1.89 3.44
C ILE A 14 7.87 2.63 4.63
N TYR A 15 6.55 2.80 4.60
CA TYR A 15 5.78 3.44 5.64
C TYR A 15 4.74 2.47 6.19
N SER A 16 4.65 2.39 7.51
CA SER A 16 3.67 1.57 8.22
C SER A 16 2.54 2.47 8.74
N PHE A 17 1.30 2.22 8.30
CA PHE A 17 0.12 2.97 8.71
C PHE A 17 -0.79 2.11 9.58
N PHE A 18 -1.20 2.69 10.71
CA PHE A 18 -2.16 2.07 11.60
C PHE A 18 -3.59 2.36 11.15
N ALA A 19 -4.31 1.33 10.69
CA ALA A 19 -5.70 1.48 10.28
C ALA A 19 -6.66 1.20 11.44
N ARG A 20 -7.43 2.22 11.82
CA ARG A 20 -8.49 2.10 12.84
C ARG A 20 -9.73 1.34 12.33
N SER A 21 -9.89 1.22 11.02
CA SER A 21 -11.03 0.56 10.38
C SER A 21 -10.59 -0.13 9.09
N LEU A 22 -11.26 -1.22 8.72
CA LEU A 22 -10.96 -1.98 7.50
C LEU A 22 -11.06 -1.11 6.22
N SER A 23 -11.96 -0.13 6.18
CA SER A 23 -12.10 0.76 5.03
C SER A 23 -10.88 1.64 4.76
N LEU A 24 -10.02 1.89 5.77
CA LEU A 24 -8.76 2.61 5.58
C LEU A 24 -7.68 1.72 4.95
N ALA A 25 -7.79 0.41 5.08
CA ALA A 25 -6.87 -0.56 4.48
C ALA A 25 -6.84 -0.50 2.96
N GLU A 26 -7.98 -0.15 2.35
CA GLU A 26 -8.18 -0.17 0.90
C GLU A 26 -7.76 1.16 0.26
N LYS A 27 -7.59 2.22 1.06
CA LYS A 27 -7.18 3.53 0.56
C LYS A 27 -5.66 3.62 0.52
N VAL A 28 -5.14 4.18 -0.57
CA VAL A 28 -3.72 4.52 -0.69
C VAL A 28 -3.50 5.88 -0.03
N PRO A 29 -2.66 5.98 1.02
CA PRO A 29 -2.36 7.25 1.67
C PRO A 29 -1.42 8.10 0.82
N LEU A 30 -1.38 9.40 1.12
CA LEU A 30 -0.35 10.29 0.59
C LEU A 30 1.00 9.97 1.24
N CYS A 31 2.09 10.15 0.48
CA CYS A 31 3.43 9.96 1.01
C CYS A 31 3.75 11.06 2.06
N PRO A 32 4.23 10.70 3.26
CA PRO A 32 4.57 11.66 4.31
C PRO A 32 5.65 12.67 3.88
N ASP A 33 6.62 12.23 3.09
CA ASP A 33 7.70 13.08 2.57
C ASP A 33 7.25 14.06 1.47
N GLY A 34 6.04 13.89 0.91
CA GLY A 34 5.54 14.81 -0.11
C GLY A 34 4.34 14.27 -0.89
N LYS A 35 3.32 15.11 -1.07
CA LYS A 35 2.06 14.74 -1.77
C LYS A 35 2.25 14.33 -3.24
N LYS A 36 3.36 14.74 -3.86
CA LYS A 36 3.71 14.40 -5.25
C LYS A 36 4.25 12.97 -5.40
N TYR A 37 4.69 12.34 -4.30
CA TYR A 37 5.30 11.02 -4.34
C TYR A 37 4.24 9.94 -4.39
N ARG A 38 4.47 8.96 -5.26
CA ARG A 38 3.58 7.82 -5.47
C ARG A 38 3.70 6.86 -4.29
N MET A 39 2.58 6.24 -3.94
CA MET A 39 2.51 5.22 -2.89
C MET A 39 1.91 3.95 -3.48
N ARG A 40 2.52 2.80 -3.16
CA ARG A 40 2.05 1.48 -3.56
C ARG A 40 1.83 0.64 -2.32
N LYS A 41 0.68 0.00 -2.20
CA LYS A 41 0.39 -0.91 -1.08
C LYS A 41 1.29 -2.14 -1.19
N LEU A 42 1.98 -2.47 -0.11
CA LEU A 42 2.69 -3.73 0.00
C LEU A 42 1.69 -4.77 0.52
N ILE A 43 1.35 -5.71 -0.35
CA ILE A 43 0.51 -6.85 0.02
C ILE A 43 1.47 -7.99 0.35
N SER A 44 1.55 -8.38 1.62
CA SER A 44 2.29 -9.59 1.99
C SER A 44 1.60 -10.80 1.36
N GLY A 45 2.35 -11.64 0.64
CA GLY A 45 1.83 -12.85 -0.02
C GLY A 45 1.19 -13.86 0.94
N PHE A 46 1.41 -13.70 2.24
CA PHE A 46 0.82 -14.53 3.30
C PHE A 46 -0.56 -14.03 3.79
N SER A 47 -1.02 -12.84 3.36
CA SER A 47 -2.28 -12.23 3.82
C SER A 47 -3.47 -12.49 2.89
N ILE A 48 -3.40 -13.50 2.02
CA ILE A 48 -4.45 -13.83 1.06
C ILE A 48 -5.52 -14.68 1.76
N THR A 49 -6.38 -14.04 2.55
CA THR A 49 -7.66 -14.62 2.99
C THR A 49 -8.78 -13.68 2.54
N GLY A 50 -9.40 -13.97 1.39
CA GLY A 50 -10.80 -13.60 1.13
C GLY A 50 -11.16 -12.36 0.29
N LYS A 51 -10.38 -11.92 -0.71
CA LYS A 51 -10.88 -10.94 -1.71
C LYS A 51 -10.40 -11.27 -3.14
N LYS A 52 -11.36 -11.46 -4.07
CA LYS A 52 -11.17 -11.62 -5.52
C LYS A 52 -10.96 -10.25 -6.20
N GLU A 53 -10.02 -10.23 -7.16
CA GLU A 53 -9.75 -9.25 -8.26
C GLU A 53 -9.25 -7.84 -7.84
N ASP A 54 -8.22 -7.21 -8.43
CA ASP A 54 -7.64 -7.23 -9.80
C ASP A 54 -6.10 -6.99 -9.77
N PRO A 55 -5.32 -7.53 -10.74
CA PRO A 55 -3.91 -7.19 -10.94
C PRO A 55 -3.80 -5.86 -11.69
N LYS A 56 -3.14 -4.86 -11.09
CA LYS A 56 -2.62 -3.71 -11.85
C LYS A 56 -1.10 -3.81 -11.99
N GLU A 57 -0.75 -4.53 -13.04
CA GLU A 57 0.38 -4.37 -13.95
C GLU A 57 1.22 -3.10 -13.77
N ALA A 58 2.53 -3.30 -13.62
CA ALA A 58 3.59 -2.52 -14.28
C ALA A 58 4.91 -3.28 -14.10
N LEU A 59 5.00 -4.41 -14.79
CA LEU A 59 6.28 -4.93 -15.28
C LEU A 59 6.56 -4.11 -16.54
N ASP A 60 7.57 -3.24 -16.51
CA ASP A 60 8.06 -2.55 -17.70
C ASP A 60 9.51 -3.03 -17.92
N LEU A 61 9.65 -3.74 -19.04
CA LEU A 61 10.82 -4.27 -19.76
C LEU A 61 12.22 -4.13 -19.14
#